data_AF-F7RLY8-F1
#
_entry.id   AF-F7RLY8-F1
#
_cell.length_a   1.000
_cell.length_b   1.000
_cell.length_c   1.000
_cell.angle_alpha   90.00
_cell.angle_beta   90.00
_cell.angle_gamma   90.00
#
_symmetry.space_group_name_H-M   'P 1'
#
loop_
_entity.id
_entity.type
_entity.pdbx_description
1 polymer ?
#
loop_
_entity_poly.entity_id
_entity_poly.type
_entity_poly.pdbx_seq_one_letter_code
_entity_poly.pdbx_strand_id
1 'polypeptide(L)' 'MHAVSLPRGADAVGKMVADIDWALLRVELRAIRRDGAEVEHPGQDWIFSAGDILLVVGKPRRLEKVEAKLLHG' A
#
# COMPACT_ATOMS: atom_id res chain seq x y z
N MET A 1 6.27 -9.70 6.36
CA MET A 1 5.03 -9.10 5.81
C MET A 1 4.52 -8.11 6.82
N HIS A 2 4.02 -6.96 6.37
CA HIS A 2 3.51 -5.90 7.24
C HIS A 2 2.23 -5.33 6.64
N ALA A 3 1.25 -5.06 7.49
CA ALA A 3 -0.05 -4.53 7.11
C ALA A 3 -0.07 -3.03 7.39
N VAL A 4 -0.29 -2.23 6.34
CA VAL A 4 -0.39 -0.76 6.45
C VAL A 4 -1.85 -0.37 6.24
N SER A 5 -2.46 0.25 7.25
CA SER A 5 -3.83 0.78 7.12
C SER A 5 -3.78 2.20 6.56
N LEU A 6 -4.61 2.50 5.56
CA LEU A 6 -4.74 3.84 4.98
C LEU A 6 -5.88 4.61 5.65
N PRO A 7 -5.61 5.47 6.64
CA PRO A 7 -6.64 6.34 7.20
C PRO A 7 -7.11 7.38 6.18
N ARG A 8 -8.21 8.06 6.49
CA ARG A 8 -8.61 9.26 5.74
C ARG A 8 -7.47 10.28 5.77
N GLY A 9 -7.07 10.76 4.60
CA GLY A 9 -6.01 11.75 4.43
C GLY A 9 -4.59 11.17 4.30
N ALA A 10 -4.42 9.84 4.28
CA ALA A 10 -3.13 9.26 3.89
C ALA A 10 -2.77 9.64 2.45
N ASP A 11 -1.50 9.93 2.19
CA ASP A 11 -1.00 10.39 0.88
C ASP A 11 -1.31 9.42 -0.27
N ALA A 12 -1.34 8.11 0.01
CA ALA A 12 -1.67 7.10 -1.00
C ALA A 12 -3.15 7.09 -1.41
N VAL A 13 -4.07 7.65 -0.61
CA VAL A 13 -5.51 7.62 -0.91
C VAL A 13 -5.80 8.41 -2.19
N GLY A 14 -6.52 7.79 -3.12
CA GLY A 14 -6.83 8.37 -4.43
C GLY A 14 -5.75 8.15 -5.50
N LYS A 15 -4.58 7.60 -5.14
CA LYS A 15 -3.55 7.20 -6.09
C LYS A 15 -3.78 5.78 -6.61
N MET A 16 -3.29 5.50 -7.80
CA MET A 16 -3.25 4.16 -8.38
C MET A 16 -2.09 3.36 -7.79
N VAL A 17 -2.17 2.03 -7.81
CA VAL A 17 -1.04 1.16 -7.48
C VAL A 17 0.19 1.52 -8.32
N ALA A 18 0.00 1.87 -9.60
CA ALA A 18 1.06 2.30 -10.51
C ALA A 18 1.77 3.61 -10.11
N ASP A 19 1.11 4.49 -9.34
CA ASP A 19 1.67 5.77 -8.94
C ASP A 19 2.73 5.64 -7.84
N ILE A 20 2.78 4.47 -7.18
CA ILE A 20 3.75 4.16 -6.14
C ILE A 20 4.91 3.40 -6.76
N ASP A 21 6.12 3.93 -6.61
CA ASP A 21 7.34 3.27 -7.09
C ASP A 21 7.79 2.16 -6.12
N TRP A 22 7.10 1.02 -6.17
CA TRP A 22 7.38 -0.17 -5.36
C TRP A 22 8.83 -0.68 -5.53
N ALA A 23 9.37 -0.56 -6.74
CA ALA A 23 10.72 -0.99 -7.08
C ALA A 23 11.79 -0.13 -6.38
N LEU A 24 11.63 1.19 -6.40
CA LEU A 24 12.49 2.13 -5.66
C LEU A 24 12.43 1.89 -4.15
N LEU A 25 11.22 1.64 -3.64
CA LEU A 25 10.99 1.30 -2.24
C LEU A 25 11.57 -0.07 -1.86
N ARG A 26 11.78 -0.95 -2.86
CA ARG A 26 12.25 -2.34 -2.74
C ARG A 26 11.33 -3.20 -1.88
N VAL A 27 10.04 -3.05 -2.12
CA VAL A 27 8.97 -3.80 -1.47
C VAL A 27 7.96 -4.24 -2.52
N GLU A 28 7.09 -5.17 -2.15
CA GLU A 28 6.05 -5.71 -3.02
C GLU A 28 4.69 -5.53 -2.35
N LEU A 29 3.72 -4.98 -3.07
CA LEU A 29 2.32 -5.01 -2.68
C LEU A 29 1.74 -6.40 -3.01
N ARG A 30 1.46 -7.19 -1.97
CA ARG A 30 0.93 -8.55 -2.14
C ARG A 30 -0.57 -8.59 -2.29
N ALA A 31 -1.28 -7.83 -1.46
CA ALA A 31 -2.72 -7.81 -1.45
C ALA A 31 -3.24 -6.51 -0.86
N ILE A 32 -4.49 -6.19 -1.18
CA ILE A 32 -5.25 -5.12 -0.53
C ILE A 32 -6.48 -5.76 0.09
N ARG A 33 -6.72 -5.45 1.36
CA ARG A 33 -7.96 -5.80 2.06
C ARG A 33 -8.84 -4.56 2.19
N ARG A 34 -10.07 -4.66 1.68
CA ARG A 34 -11.10 -3.61 1.74
C ARG A 34 -12.42 -4.24 2.16
N ASP A 35 -13.06 -3.67 3.18
CA ASP A 35 -14.37 -4.11 3.70
C ASP A 35 -14.45 -5.62 3.99
N GLY A 36 -13.34 -6.21 4.46
CA GLY A 36 -13.25 -7.65 4.77
C GLY A 36 -12.97 -8.56 3.58
N ALA A 37 -13.03 -8.06 2.35
CA ALA A 37 -12.56 -8.77 1.16
C ALA A 37 -11.06 -8.54 0.94
N GLU A 38 -10.34 -9.55 0.49
CA GLU A 38 -8.93 -9.48 0.16
C GLU A 38 -8.72 -9.74 -1.32
N VAL A 39 -7.98 -8.84 -1.98
CA VAL A 39 -7.61 -8.93 -3.38
C VAL A 39 -6.10 -9.13 -3.45
N GLU A 40 -5.69 -10.34 -3.80
CA GLU A 40 -4.29 -10.65 -4.08
C GLU A 40 -3.88 -10.06 -5.43
N HIS A 41 -2.65 -9.57 -5.50
CA HIS A 41 -2.05 -9.00 -6.71
C HIS A 41 -2.96 -7.97 -7.40
N PRO A 42 -3.33 -6.87 -6.71
CA PRO A 42 -4.19 -5.84 -7.28
C PRO A 42 -3.59 -5.29 -8.58
N GLY A 43 -4.46 -4.98 -9.53
CA GLY A 43 -4.08 -4.38 -10.80
C GLY A 43 -3.35 -3.05 -10.60
N GLN A 44 -2.50 -2.69 -11.56
CA GLN A 44 -1.79 -1.41 -11.56
C GLN A 44 -2.75 -0.22 -11.60
N ASP A 45 -3.96 -0.44 -12.11
CA ASP A 45 -5.06 0.51 -12.19
C ASP A 45 -5.90 0.64 -10.92
N TRP A 46 -5.62 -0.18 -9.90
CA TRP A 46 -6.35 -0.13 -8.64
C TRP A 46 -6.13 1.18 -7.91
N ILE A 47 -7.21 1.88 -7.56
CA ILE A 47 -7.18 3.13 -6.81
C ILE A 47 -7.34 2.85 -5.31
N PHE A 48 -6.36 3.29 -4.53
CA PHE A 48 -6.42 3.19 -3.07
C PHE A 48 -7.52 4.06 -2.50
N SER A 49 -8.21 3.54 -1.49
CA SER A 49 -9.28 4.24 -0.78
C SER A 49 -8.99 4.28 0.71
N ALA A 50 -9.52 5.28 1.41
CA ALA A 50 -9.44 5.33 2.86
C ALA A 50 -10.16 4.10 3.45
N GLY A 51 -9.52 3.44 4.41
CA GLY A 51 -9.97 2.17 4.98
C GLY A 51 -9.27 0.94 4.38
N ASP A 52 -8.54 1.09 3.29
CA ASP A 52 -7.74 -0.01 2.73
C ASP A 52 -6.64 -0.44 3.70
N ILE A 53 -6.39 -1.75 3.72
CA ILE A 53 -5.24 -2.34 4.40
C ILE A 53 -4.36 -2.98 3.34
N LEU A 54 -3.15 -2.45 3.17
CA LEU A 54 -2.17 -2.93 2.20
C LEU A 54 -1.28 -3.97 2.88
N LEU A 55 -1.21 -5.17 2.31
CA LEU A 55 -0.27 -6.19 2.71
C LEU A 55 1.01 -6.03 1.89
N VAL A 56 2.06 -5.55 2.55
CA VAL A 56 3.35 -5.27 1.91
C VAL A 56 4.43 -6.23 2.41
N VAL A 57 5.27 -6.70 1.50
CA VAL A 57 6.37 -7.62 1.81
C VAL A 57 7.70 -7.00 1.40
N GLY A 58 8.69 -7.13 2.28
CA GLY A 58 10.03 -6.57 2.10
C GLY A 58 10.88 -6.72 3.35
N LYS A 59 12.09 -6.14 3.32
CA LYS A 59 12.97 -6.09 4.50
C LYS A 59 12.40 -5.12 5.55
N PRO A 60 12.55 -5.39 6.87
CA PRO A 60 11.98 -4.55 7.93
C PRO A 60 12.24 -3.04 7.77
N ARG A 61 13.50 -2.64 7.54
CA ARG A 61 13.89 -1.23 7.31
C ARG A 61 13.24 -0.57 6.09
N ARG A 62 12.72 -1.36 5.13
CA ARG A 62 12.01 -0.86 3.94
C ARG A 62 10.51 -0.74 4.19
N LEU A 63 9.96 -1.60 5.04
CA LEU A 63 8.55 -1.54 5.43
C LEU A 63 8.25 -0.28 6.24
N GLU A 64 9.14 0.12 7.16
CA GLU A 64 8.98 1.41 7.86
C GLU A 64 8.96 2.61 6.89
N LYS A 65 9.82 2.57 5.85
CA LYS A 65 9.87 3.62 4.82
C LYS A 65 8.65 3.62 3.91
N VAL A 66 8.14 2.45 3.53
CA VAL A 66 6.94 2.36 2.69
C VAL A 66 5.73 2.87 3.46
N GLU A 67 5.61 2.54 4.74
CA GLU A 67 4.54 3.03 5.60
C GLU A 67 4.55 4.57 5.65
N ALA A 68 5.71 5.17 5.96
CA ALA A 68 5.84 6.62 5.95
C ALA A 68 5.50 7.24 4.57
N LYS A 69 5.96 6.63 3.47
CA LYS A 69 5.65 7.08 2.11
C LYS A 69 4.15 7.04 1.82
N LEU A 70 3.47 5.96 2.17
CA LEU A 70 2.05 5.75 1.89
C LEU A 70 1.15 6.65 2.75
N LEU A 71 1.60 6.97 3.97
CA LEU A 71 0.84 7.80 4.90
C LEU A 71 1.09 9.30 4.73
N HIS A 72 2.33 9.69 4.42
CA HIS A 72 2.77 11.09 4.52
C HIS A 72 3.41 11.67 3.25
N GLY A 73 3.74 10.84 2.26
CA GLY A 73 4.39 11.28 1.02
C GLY A 73 5.92 11.35 1.10
#